data_AF-A0A392Q6S8-F1
#
_entry.id   AF-A0A392Q6S8-F1
#
_cell.length_a   1.000
_cell.length_b   1.000
_cell.length_c   1.000
_cell.angle_alpha   90.00
_cell.angle_beta   90.00
_cell.angle_gamma   90.00
#
_symmetry.space_group_name_H-M   'P 1'
#
loop_
_entity.id
_entity.type
_entity.pdbx_description
1 polymer ?
#
loop_
_entity_poly.entity_id
_entity_poly.type
_entity_poly.pdbx_seq_one_letter_code
_entity_poly.pdbx_strand_id
1 'polypeptide(L)' 'MAKSNAPFARKFPKDDPVLDKIDKELLGRTHRFSPGGWCIGTSDGGADPCSLRGNDTVFRPGPGAEKLHKLLQ' A
#
# COMPACT_ATOMS: atom_id res chain seq x y z
N MET A 1 -4.88 14.28 6.38
CA MET A 1 -4.92 12.84 6.04
C MET A 1 -3.52 12.24 5.94
N ALA A 2 -2.70 12.61 4.95
CA ALA A 2 -1.35 12.04 4.84
C ALA A 2 -0.43 12.41 6.02
N LYS A 3 -0.56 13.64 6.55
CA LYS A 3 0.27 14.14 7.66
C LYS A 3 -0.30 13.90 9.07
N SER A 4 -1.54 13.43 9.19
CA SER A 4 -2.22 13.29 10.50
C SER A 4 -1.91 11.98 11.22
N ASN A 5 -1.00 11.15 10.68
CA ASN A 5 -0.65 9.81 11.16
C ASN A 5 -1.83 8.83 11.39
N ALA A 6 -3.04 9.20 10.94
CA ALA A 6 -4.22 8.37 11.05
C ALA A 6 -4.08 7.11 10.17
N PRO A 7 -4.44 5.91 10.67
CA PRO A 7 -4.32 4.67 9.91
C PRO A 7 -5.37 4.54 8.80
N PHE A 8 -6.51 5.21 8.96
CA PHE A 8 -7.61 5.17 7.99
C PHE A 8 -8.06 6.57 7.59
N ALA A 9 -8.59 6.64 6.39
CA ALA A 9 -9.30 7.79 5.88
C ALA A 9 -10.59 7.33 5.20
N ARG A 10 -11.62 8.17 5.25
CA ARG A 10 -12.94 7.83 4.74
C ARG A 10 -13.61 9.00 4.04
N LYS A 11 -14.72 8.65 3.39
CA LYS A 11 -15.56 9.49 2.52
C LYS A 11 -14.85 9.86 1.21
N PHE A 12 -14.30 8.85 0.53
CA PHE A 12 -13.98 8.97 -0.89
C PHE A 12 -15.20 8.51 -1.69
N PRO A 13 -15.86 9.40 -2.43
CA PRO A 13 -16.81 9.02 -3.47
C PRO A 13 -16.17 8.04 -4.45
N LYS A 14 -17.01 7.24 -5.10
CA LYS A 14 -16.57 6.45 -6.24
C LYS A 14 -16.00 7.39 -7.31
N ASP A 15 -14.89 6.99 -7.91
CA ASP A 15 -14.23 7.71 -9.01
C ASP A 15 -13.77 9.15 -8.62
N ASP A 16 -13.57 9.42 -7.32
CA ASP A 16 -13.01 10.69 -6.88
C ASP A 16 -11.55 10.82 -7.36
N PRO A 17 -11.16 11.92 -8.05
CA PRO A 17 -9.79 12.14 -8.53
C PRO A 17 -8.70 12.10 -7.44
N VAL A 18 -9.07 12.24 -6.16
CA VAL A 18 -8.14 12.05 -5.05
C VAL A 18 -7.65 10.61 -4.93
N LEU A 19 -8.44 9.63 -5.40
CA LEU A 19 -8.06 8.21 -5.41
C LEU A 19 -6.85 7.98 -6.32
N ASP A 20 -6.80 8.64 -7.49
CA ASP A 20 -5.64 8.58 -8.39
C ASP A 20 -4.37 9.13 -7.74
N LYS A 21 -4.51 10.20 -6.96
CA LYS A 21 -3.40 10.78 -6.19
C LYS A 21 -2.94 9.82 -5.08
N ILE A 22 -3.87 9.20 -4.36
CA ILE A 22 -3.55 8.20 -3.32
C ILE A 22 -2.82 7.00 -3.95
N ASP A 23 -3.32 6.50 -5.07
CA ASP A 23 -2.72 5.39 -5.80
C ASP A 23 -1.28 5.71 -6.20
N LYS A 24 -1.07 6.85 -6.85
CA LYS A 24 0.25 7.24 -7.35
C LYS A 24 1.23 7.62 -6.24
N GLU A 25 0.81 8.45 -5.29
CA GLU A 25 1.72 9.09 -4.34
C GLU A 25 1.90 8.30 -3.04
N LEU A 26 0.88 7.55 -2.60
CA LEU A 26 0.92 6.82 -1.33
C LEU A 26 1.09 5.31 -1.52
N LEU A 27 0.42 4.74 -2.52
CA LEU A 27 0.41 3.29 -2.72
C LEU A 27 1.41 2.80 -3.78
N GLY A 28 2.00 3.72 -4.57
CA GLY A 28 2.85 3.37 -5.71
C GLY A 28 2.12 2.47 -6.72
N ARG A 29 0.79 2.59 -6.78
CA ARG A 29 -0.06 1.75 -7.63
C ARG A 29 0.04 2.23 -9.06
N THR A 30 0.27 1.29 -9.97
CA THR A 30 0.20 1.51 -11.42
C THR A 30 -1.10 0.93 -11.95
N HIS A 31 -1.05 -0.13 -12.75
CA HIS A 31 -2.23 -0.78 -13.36
C HIS A 31 -2.68 -2.04 -12.61
N ARG A 32 -2.05 -2.35 -11.47
CA ARG A 32 -2.25 -3.58 -10.69
C ARG A 32 -2.53 -3.27 -9.23
N PHE A 33 -2.61 -4.29 -8.39
CA PHE A 33 -2.68 -4.13 -6.95
C PHE A 33 -1.45 -3.40 -6.41
N SER A 34 -1.61 -2.65 -5.32
CA SER A 34 -0.49 -2.01 -4.64
C SER A 34 0.52 -3.06 -4.18
N PRO A 35 1.83 -2.86 -4.40
CA PRO A 35 2.83 -3.80 -3.94
C PRO A 35 2.80 -3.95 -2.42
N GLY A 36 2.72 -5.20 -1.96
CA GLY A 36 2.63 -5.55 -0.55
C GLY A 36 3.83 -6.36 -0.09
N GLY A 37 3.80 -6.80 1.17
CA GLY A 37 4.90 -7.55 1.79
C GLY A 37 5.22 -8.92 1.15
N TRP A 38 4.37 -9.38 0.22
CA TRP A 38 4.55 -10.62 -0.53
C TRP A 38 5.06 -10.43 -1.95
N CYS A 39 5.25 -9.20 -2.42
CA CYS A 39 5.90 -8.93 -3.70
C CYS A 39 7.41 -9.01 -3.49
N ILE A 40 8.01 -10.17 -3.80
CA ILE A 40 9.43 -10.47 -3.52
C ILE A 40 10.31 -10.44 -4.78
N GLY A 41 9.74 -10.06 -5.93
CA GLY A 41 10.50 -9.84 -7.15
C GLY A 41 11.36 -8.57 -7.06
N THR A 42 12.28 -8.43 -8.02
CA THR A 42 13.10 -7.22 -8.17
C THR A 42 12.36 -6.13 -8.95
N SER A 43 12.69 -4.88 -8.67
CA SER A 43 12.26 -3.72 -9.46
C SER A 43 13.30 -3.31 -10.52
N ASP A 44 14.36 -4.10 -10.71
CA ASP A 44 15.42 -3.83 -11.69
C ASP A 44 14.85 -3.69 -13.10
N GLY A 45 15.31 -2.69 -13.84
CA GLY A 45 14.83 -2.42 -15.19
C GLY A 45 13.35 -2.06 -15.29
N GLY A 46 12.70 -1.67 -14.18
CA GLY A 46 11.27 -1.35 -14.16
C GLY A 46 10.36 -2.57 -14.13
N ALA A 47 10.88 -3.76 -13.79
CA ALA A 47 10.08 -4.95 -13.60
C ALA A 47 9.08 -4.78 -12.44
N ASP A 48 7.91 -5.41 -12.56
CA ASP A 48 6.91 -5.42 -11.49
C ASP A 48 7.34 -6.39 -10.38
N PRO A 49 7.66 -5.92 -9.15
CA PRO A 49 8.10 -6.77 -8.06
C PRO A 49 7.03 -7.76 -7.59
N CYS A 50 5.76 -7.53 -7.93
CA CYS A 50 4.66 -8.44 -7.63
C CYS A 50 4.49 -9.58 -8.66
N SER A 51 5.31 -9.61 -9.71
CA SER A 51 5.36 -10.74 -10.65
C SER A 51 5.84 -12.02 -9.98
N LEU A 52 6.58 -11.91 -8.87
CA LEU A 52 6.96 -13.03 -8.02
C LEU A 52 6.33 -12.87 -6.64
N ARG A 53 5.40 -13.76 -6.32
CA ARG A 53 4.73 -13.83 -5.01
C ARG A 53 5.54 -14.70 -4.06
N GLY A 54 5.82 -14.18 -2.87
CA GLY A 54 6.44 -14.91 -1.77
C GLY A 54 5.43 -15.79 -1.01
N ASN A 55 5.92 -16.44 0.05
CA ASN A 55 5.07 -17.26 0.92
C ASN A 55 4.01 -16.41 1.63
N ASP A 56 2.74 -16.72 1.42
CA ASP A 56 1.60 -15.99 1.94
C ASP A 56 1.29 -16.29 3.41
N THR A 57 1.89 -17.33 3.99
CA THR A 57 1.83 -17.58 5.43
C THR A 57 2.74 -16.64 6.22
N VAL A 58 3.67 -15.94 5.57
CA VAL A 58 4.60 -15.01 6.23
C VAL A 58 3.92 -13.65 6.39
N PHE A 59 3.60 -13.26 7.62
CA PHE A 59 3.03 -11.94 7.91
C PHE A 59 4.14 -10.94 8.27
N ARG A 60 4.38 -9.95 7.40
CA ARG A 60 5.33 -8.86 7.64
C ARG A 60 4.59 -7.53 7.80
N PRO A 61 4.52 -6.98 9.02
CA PRO A 61 3.92 -5.67 9.25
C PRO A 61 4.65 -4.59 8.45
N GLY A 62 3.89 -3.76 7.72
CA GLY A 62 4.42 -2.56 7.08
C GLY A 62 4.13 -1.29 7.92
N PRO A 63 4.52 -0.10 7.43
CA PRO A 63 4.29 1.16 8.14
C PRO A 63 2.81 1.42 8.50
N GLY A 64 1.87 0.90 7.70
CA GLY A 64 0.44 0.97 8.02
C GLY A 64 0.04 0.18 9.27
N ALA A 65 0.68 -0.96 9.52
CA ALA A 65 0.44 -1.77 10.71
C ALA A 65 0.93 -1.07 11.99
N GLU A 66 2.03 -0.34 11.93
CA GLU A 66 2.50 0.48 13.07
C GLU A 66 1.52 1.59 13.43
N LYS A 67 0.92 2.25 12.42
CA LYS A 67 -0.12 3.27 12.65
C LYS A 67 -1.37 2.66 13.27
N LEU A 68 -1.76 1.47 12.81
CA LEU A 68 -2.89 0.73 13.38
C LEU A 68 -2.63 0.33 14.83
N HIS A 69 -1.43 -0.18 15.13
CA HIS A 69 -1.05 -0.55 16.48
C HIS A 69 -1.17 0.62 17.46
N LYS A 70 -0.69 1.81 17.07
CA LYS A 70 -0.82 3.05 17.87
C LYS A 70 -2.26 3.53 18.06
N LEU A 71 -3.20 3.13 17.19
CA LEU A 71 -4.61 3.47 17.36
C LEU A 71 -5.33 2.52 18.33
N LEU A 72 -4.88 1.26 18.39
CA LEU A 72 -5.50 0.21 19.20
C LEU A 72 -4.96 0.16 20.64
N GLN A 73 -3.90 0.89 20.94
CA GLN A 73 -3.28 1.03 22.26
C GLN A 73 -3.50 2.44 22.79
#